data_AF-A0A212IXB0-F1
#
_entry.id   AF-A0A212IXB0-F1
#
_cell.length_a   1.000
_cell.length_b   1.000
_cell.length_c   1.000
_cell.angle_alpha   90.00
_cell.angle_beta   90.00
_cell.angle_gamma   90.00
#
_symmetry.space_group_name_H-M   'P 1'
#
loop_
_entity.id
_entity.type
_entity.pdbx_description
1 polymer ?
#
loop_
_entity_poly.entity_id
_entity_poly.type
_entity_poly.pdbx_seq_one_letter_code
_entity_poly.pdbx_strand_id
1 'polypeptide(L)'
;MEFKELKTIEDFRLVQKNDWVACEFNEAMRYDYPEGPYRLKVFRVYQNLINSNELVLQKKNNMYVNYGMFVEGKSYLKKAVLISLGKEASNV
;
A
#
# COMPACT_ATOMS: atom_id res chain seq x y z
N MET A 1 -6.84 -16.60 -2.59
CA MET A 1 -6.64 -15.19 -2.21
C MET A 1 -5.81 -15.20 -0.95
N GLU A 2 -4.59 -14.65 -1.01
CA GLU A 2 -3.65 -14.67 0.10
C GLU A 2 -3.50 -13.27 0.68
N PHE A 3 -3.43 -13.18 2.00
CA PHE A 3 -3.26 -11.93 2.73
C PHE A 3 -1.92 -11.95 3.45
N LYS A 4 -1.13 -10.89 3.26
CA LYS A 4 0.14 -10.72 3.96
C LYS A 4 0.23 -9.33 4.55
N GLU A 5 0.47 -9.24 5.85
CA GLU A 5 0.74 -7.96 6.50
C GLU A 5 2.14 -7.47 6.10
N LEU A 6 2.27 -6.20 5.77
CA LEU A 6 3.54 -5.57 5.38
C LEU A 6 4.16 -4.91 6.61
N LYS A 7 4.97 -5.66 7.36
CA LYS A 7 5.57 -5.20 8.63
C LYS A 7 7.03 -4.80 8.47
N THR A 8 7.73 -5.37 7.49
CA THR A 8 9.14 -5.09 7.25
C THR A 8 9.40 -4.52 5.86
N ILE A 9 10.62 -4.02 5.65
CA ILE A 9 11.10 -3.56 4.34
C ILE A 9 11.09 -4.73 3.35
N GLU A 10 11.41 -5.95 3.79
CA GLU A 10 11.39 -7.16 2.97
C GLU A 10 9.97 -7.48 2.51
N ASP A 11 8.96 -7.33 3.38
CA ASP A 11 7.57 -7.50 2.98
C ASP A 11 7.17 -6.47 1.93
N PHE A 12 7.58 -5.21 2.12
CA PHE A 12 7.33 -4.13 1.17
C PHE A 12 7.97 -4.39 -0.21
N ARG A 13 9.16 -4.99 -0.26
CA ARG A 13 9.84 -5.34 -1.51
C ARG A 13 9.12 -6.41 -2.32
N LEU A 14 8.22 -7.18 -1.70
CA LEU A 14 7.41 -8.19 -2.40
C LEU A 14 6.24 -7.55 -3.17
N VAL A 15 5.86 -6.31 -2.86
CA VAL A 15 4.70 -5.65 -3.46
C VAL A 15 5.00 -5.26 -4.90
N GLN A 16 4.14 -5.66 -5.82
CA GLN A 16 4.27 -5.43 -7.25
C GLN A 16 3.21 -4.44 -7.76
N LYS A 17 3.48 -3.86 -8.94
CA LYS A 17 2.48 -3.09 -9.67
C LYS A 17 1.25 -3.97 -9.93
N ASN A 18 0.07 -3.37 -9.78
CA ASN A 18 -1.25 -3.97 -9.87
C ASN A 18 -1.69 -4.83 -8.68
N ASP A 19 -0.85 -5.05 -7.68
CA ASP A 19 -1.29 -5.65 -6.43
C ASP A 19 -2.35 -4.77 -5.76
N TRP A 20 -3.17 -5.40 -4.92
CA TRP A 20 -4.09 -4.68 -4.06
C TRP A 20 -3.51 -4.60 -2.66
N VAL A 21 -3.52 -3.41 -2.06
CA VAL A 21 -3.05 -3.22 -0.68
C VAL A 21 -4.14 -2.52 0.11
N ALA A 22 -4.50 -3.07 1.26
CA ALA A 22 -5.34 -2.41 2.25
C ALA A 22 -4.45 -1.65 3.23
N CYS A 23 -4.63 -0.33 3.31
CA CYS A 23 -3.88 0.55 4.18
C CYS A 23 -4.78 1.18 5.24
N GLU A 24 -4.33 1.19 6.49
CA GLU A 24 -4.85 1.99 7.58
C GLU A 24 -3.83 3.09 7.89
N PHE A 25 -4.25 4.34 7.85
CA PHE A 25 -3.37 5.49 8.03
C PHE A 25 -3.44 6.02 9.46
N ASN A 26 -2.34 6.59 9.94
CA ASN A 26 -2.30 7.33 11.20
C ASN A 26 -3.06 8.68 11.07
N GLU A 27 -3.56 9.22 12.18
CA GLU A 27 -4.41 10.42 12.19
C GLU A 27 -3.73 11.66 11.56
N ALA A 28 -2.40 11.76 11.63
CA ALA A 28 -1.62 12.85 11.03
C ALA A 28 -1.72 12.89 9.48
N MET A 29 -2.16 11.81 8.84
CA MET A 29 -2.31 11.69 7.39
C MET A 29 -3.71 12.06 6.88
N ARG A 30 -4.58 12.63 7.73
CA ARG A 30 -5.97 13.00 7.38
C ARG A 30 -6.10 14.03 6.24
N TYR A 31 -5.01 14.69 5.84
CA TYR A 31 -5.01 15.77 4.85
C TYR A 31 -5.65 15.38 3.50
N ASP A 32 -5.50 14.11 3.11
CA ASP A 32 -6.03 13.58 1.85
C ASP A 32 -7.39 12.86 1.98
N TYR A 33 -7.86 12.60 3.21
CA TYR A 33 -9.08 11.84 3.50
C TYR A 33 -9.76 12.38 4.77
N PRO A 34 -10.55 13.45 4.65
CA PRO A 34 -11.18 14.10 5.80
C PRO A 34 -12.31 13.27 6.44
N GLU A 35 -12.86 12.28 5.72
CA GLU A 35 -14.01 11.51 6.21
C GLU A 35 -13.61 10.26 7.00
N GLY A 36 -13.83 10.35 8.32
CA GLY A 36 -14.02 9.20 9.21
C GLY A 36 -12.75 8.66 9.90
N PRO A 37 -12.89 8.14 11.13
CA PRO A 37 -11.77 7.58 11.88
C PRO A 37 -11.46 6.14 11.41
N TYR A 38 -10.17 5.84 11.20
CA TYR A 38 -9.56 4.49 11.19
C TYR A 38 -10.05 3.44 10.17
N ARG A 39 -10.64 3.80 9.03
CA ARG A 39 -11.05 2.78 8.05
C ARG A 39 -9.88 2.34 7.17
N LEU A 40 -9.56 1.04 7.20
CA LEU A 40 -8.78 0.35 6.17
C LEU A 40 -9.35 0.70 4.78
N LYS A 41 -8.52 1.26 3.91
CA LYS A 41 -8.87 1.53 2.51
C LYS A 41 -8.04 0.67 1.59
N VAL A 42 -8.68 0.15 0.55
CA VAL A 42 -8.05 -0.70 -0.44
C VAL A 42 -7.62 0.15 -1.63
N PHE A 43 -6.38 -0.04 -2.07
CA PHE A 43 -5.78 0.66 -3.19
C PHE A 43 -5.13 -0.33 -4.14
N ARG A 44 -5.11 0.03 -5.42
CA ARG A 44 -4.27 -0.66 -6.40
C ARG A 44 -2.89 -0.02 -6.40
N VAL A 45 -1.85 -0.84 -6.38
CA VAL A 45 -0.46 -0.37 -6.47
C VAL A 45 -0.20 0.05 -7.90
N TYR A 46 0.11 1.33 -8.10
CA TYR A 46 0.58 1.84 -9.37
C TYR A 46 2.08 1.58 -9.56
N GLN A 47 2.87 1.81 -8.51
CA GLN A 47 4.32 1.63 -8.53
C GLN A 47 4.87 1.38 -7.12
N ASN A 48 5.90 0.55 -7.05
CA ASN A 48 6.73 0.36 -5.85
C ASN A 48 8.11 1.01 -6.10
N LEU A 49 8.40 2.09 -5.38
CA LEU A 49 9.65 2.81 -5.44
C LEU A 49 10.59 2.30 -4.34
N ILE A 50 11.32 1.23 -4.67
CA ILE A 50 12.16 0.49 -3.70
C ILE A 50 13.24 1.40 -3.07
N ASN A 51 13.84 2.30 -3.86
CA ASN A 51 14.93 3.16 -3.38
C ASN A 51 14.48 4.21 -2.36
N SER A 52 13.21 4.63 -2.41
CA SER A 52 12.61 5.59 -1.47
C SER A 52 11.65 4.93 -0.46
N ASN A 53 11.53 3.60 -0.48
CA ASN A 53 10.58 2.83 0.34
C ASN A 53 9.14 3.37 0.25
N GLU A 54 8.73 3.71 -0.97
CA GLU A 54 7.49 4.39 -1.28
C GLU A 54 6.55 3.53 -2.13
N LEU A 55 5.26 3.48 -1.77
CA LEU A 55 4.22 2.95 -2.65
C LEU A 55 3.42 4.09 -3.26
N VAL A 56 3.33 4.09 -4.59
CA VAL A 56 2.38 4.93 -5.32
C VAL A 56 1.08 4.14 -5.46
N LEU A 57 0.04 4.59 -4.76
CA LEU A 57 -1.27 3.98 -4.72
C LEU A 57 -2.25 4.75 -5.61
N GLN A 58 -3.05 4.03 -6.39
CA GLN A 58 -4.08 4.61 -7.25
C GLN A 58 -5.39 4.77 -6.48
N LYS A 59 -5.95 6.00 -6.46
CA LYS A 59 -7.24 6.30 -5.80
C LYS A 59 -8.42 6.04 -6.76
N LYS A 60 -8.72 7.00 -7.65
CA LYS A 60 -9.75 6.99 -8.70
C LYS A 60 -9.34 8.00 -9.78
N ASN A 61 -9.81 7.84 -11.02
CA ASN A 61 -9.66 8.82 -12.11
C ASN A 61 -8.22 9.32 -12.32
N ASN A 62 -7.24 8.40 -12.40
CA ASN A 62 -5.81 8.72 -12.54
C ASN A 62 -5.22 9.60 -11.43
N MET A 63 -5.88 9.72 -10.27
CA MET A 63 -5.28 10.30 -9.08
C MET A 63 -4.44 9.26 -8.36
N TYR A 64 -3.23 9.65 -8.02
CA TYR A 64 -2.25 8.83 -7.31
C TYR A 64 -1.90 9.48 -5.98
N VAL A 65 -1.44 8.66 -5.04
CA VAL A 65 -0.84 9.14 -3.80
C VAL A 65 0.39 8.33 -3.51
N ASN A 66 1.48 9.03 -3.19
CA ASN A 66 2.72 8.41 -2.78
C ASN A 66 2.74 8.29 -1.26
N TYR A 67 3.05 7.11 -0.75
CA TYR A 67 3.21 6.87 0.68
C TYR A 67 4.58 6.28 0.94
N GLY A 68 5.40 7.01 1.69
CA GLY A 68 6.59 6.48 2.34
C GLY A 68 6.16 5.43 3.34
N MET A 69 6.16 4.16 2.91
CA MET A 69 5.74 3.04 3.73
C MET A 69 6.68 2.89 4.91
N PHE A 70 7.98 3.14 4.68
CA PHE A 70 9.00 3.16 5.72
C PHE A 70 9.86 4.43 5.61
N VAL A 71 9.94 5.22 6.68
CA VAL A 71 10.91 6.33 6.80
C VAL A 71 11.78 6.04 8.01
N GLU A 72 13.11 6.10 7.84
CA GLU A 72 14.07 5.74 8.90
C GLU A 72 13.82 4.34 9.52
N GLY A 73 13.31 3.40 8.71
CA GLY A 73 13.00 2.03 9.14
C GLY A 73 11.69 1.87 9.93
N LYS A 74 10.90 2.93 10.11
CA LYS A 74 9.59 2.89 10.79
C LYS A 74 8.45 3.01 9.79
N SER A 75 7.40 2.20 9.98
CA SER A 75 6.20 2.29 9.16
C SER A 75 5.36 3.52 9.52
N TYR A 76 5.00 4.32 8.51
CA TYR A 76 4.10 5.48 8.69
C TYR A 76 2.62 5.12 8.55
N LEU A 77 2.33 3.86 8.17
CA LEU A 77 0.99 3.30 8.20
C LEU A 77 0.74 2.64 9.54
N LYS A 78 -0.50 2.79 10.04
CA LYS A 78 -0.96 2.04 11.20
C LYS A 78 -1.03 0.55 10.87
N LYS A 79 -1.46 0.23 9.64
CA LYS A 79 -1.49 -1.15 9.12
C LYS A 79 -1.43 -1.16 7.60
N ALA A 80 -0.77 -2.16 7.03
CA ALA A 80 -0.78 -2.42 5.60
C ALA A 80 -0.89 -3.92 5.33
N VAL A 81 -1.79 -4.32 4.45
CA VAL A 81 -2.03 -5.72 4.09
C VAL A 81 -2.03 -5.85 2.58
N LEU A 82 -1.08 -6.60 2.04
CA LEU A 82 -1.08 -7.07 0.67
C LEU A 82 -2.21 -8.08 0.49
N ILE A 83 -3.11 -7.76 -0.42
CA ILE A 83 -4.20 -8.59 -0.90
C ILE A 83 -3.74 -9.14 -2.25
N SER A 84 -3.11 -10.31 -2.22
CA SER A 84 -2.72 -11.00 -3.43
C SER A 84 -3.95 -11.71 -4.01
N LEU A 85 -4.37 -11.29 -5.20
CA LEU A 85 -5.19 -12.15 -6.06
C LEU A 85 -4.25 -13.30 -6.40
N GLY A 86 -4.60 -14.51 -5.95
CA GLY A 86 -3.72 -15.68 -6.11
C GLY A 86 -3.19 -15.70 -7.54
N LYS A 87 -1.88 -15.91 -7.69
CA LYS A 87 -1.23 -15.99 -9.00
C LYS A 87 -1.87 -17.11 -9.80
N GLU A 88 -2.98 -16.85 -10.47
CA GLU A 88 -3.32 -17.59 -11.66
C GLU A 88 -2.23 -17.24 -12.65
N ALA A 89 -1.43 -18.25 -12.94
CA ALA A 89 -0.30 -18.22 -13.84
C ALA A 89 -0.68 -17.43 -15.10
N SER A 90 -0.21 -16.19 -15.19
CA SER A 90 -0.16 -15.46 -16.45
C SER A 90 1.02 -16.03 -17.24
N ASN A 91 0.86 -17.26 -17.72
CA ASN A 91 1.55 -17.79 -18.88
C ASN A 91 0.54 -17.83 -20.02
N VAL A 92 0.33 -16.70 -20.69
CA VAL A 92 0.04 -16.60 -22.13
C VAL A 92 0.57 -15.25 -22.61
#